data_AF-A0A7M7KVH0-F1
#
_entry.id   AF-A0A7M7KVH0-F1
#
_cell.length_a   1.000
_cell.length_b   1.000
_cell.length_c   1.000
_cell.angle_alpha   90.00
_cell.angle_beta   90.00
_cell.angle_gamma   90.00
#
_symmetry.space_group_name_H-M   'P 1'
#
loop_
_entity.id
_entity.type
_entity.pdbx_description
1 polymer ?
#
loop_
_entity_poly.entity_id
_entity_poly.type
_entity_poly.pdbx_seq_one_letter_code
_entity_poly.pdbx_strand_id
1 'polypeptide(L)'
;MLEKDNCETYECDRQADLGWRTISEQVSHHPPMLAQYAEGRDWRVWQEFTMTSKFRGKYLQVIPLGIVHLEFPESGYHFTWKKVTTTVHNIIVGKLWVDNHGDMEIINHQTNDRCHVKFHPYSYFSRDSERKVTGVVTDSLGAAHWILQGKWDSKMEVLRVVNTADARNASEGGKPILETTTPKVIWKRVIPPSEYEKMYNFTVLACQLNEPEDGVAPTDSRFRPDQRLMEEGNLDEANIVKVQLEEKQRQVRRQREAEAERAAREGRPYLPYEPVWFKKDKDPITGNPIHIYQGEYWKAKETQQWERCPSIYLD
;
A
#
# COMPACT_ATOMS: atom_id res chain seq x y z
N MET A 1 -11.86 19.14 11.76
CA MET A 1 -11.10 18.99 10.50
C MET A 1 -12.00 18.20 9.58
N LEU A 2 -12.61 18.86 8.59
CA LEU A 2 -13.57 18.19 7.71
C LEU A 2 -12.78 17.28 6.76
N GLU A 3 -12.97 15.97 6.86
CA GLU A 3 -12.55 15.02 5.84
C GLU A 3 -13.35 15.32 4.58
N LYS A 4 -12.66 15.52 3.45
CA LYS A 4 -13.28 15.90 2.19
C LYS A 4 -12.71 15.02 1.08
N ASP A 5 -13.59 14.28 0.43
CA ASP A 5 -13.95 14.33 -0.99
C ASP A 5 -12.85 14.09 -2.03
N ASN A 6 -12.49 12.83 -2.16
CA ASN A 6 -12.46 12.17 -3.46
C ASN A 6 -12.85 10.71 -3.19
N CYS A 7 -13.87 10.18 -3.87
CA CYS A 7 -14.46 8.87 -3.56
C CYS A 7 -14.12 7.87 -4.66
N GLU A 8 -12.97 8.11 -5.31
CA GLU A 8 -12.46 7.27 -6.36
C GLU A 8 -12.20 5.88 -5.78
N THR A 9 -12.72 4.88 -6.49
CA THR A 9 -12.57 3.48 -6.14
C THR A 9 -11.67 2.79 -7.13
N TYR A 10 -11.08 1.68 -6.73
CA TYR A 10 -10.43 0.77 -7.67
C TYR A 10 -10.65 -0.66 -7.20
N GLU A 11 -11.24 -1.49 -8.07
CA GLU A 11 -11.28 -2.93 -7.86
C GLU A 11 -10.33 -3.69 -8.78
N CYS A 12 -9.87 -4.85 -8.31
CA CYS A 12 -9.19 -5.83 -9.15
C CYS A 12 -9.57 -7.23 -8.69
N ASP A 13 -10.35 -7.94 -9.51
CA ASP A 13 -10.72 -9.32 -9.28
C ASP A 13 -9.83 -10.26 -10.09
N ARG A 14 -9.02 -11.05 -9.39
CA ARG A 14 -8.13 -12.07 -9.93
C ARG A 14 -8.41 -13.42 -9.29
N GLN A 15 -9.65 -13.65 -8.85
CA GLN A 15 -10.01 -14.91 -8.20
C GLN A 15 -9.83 -16.11 -9.14
N ALA A 16 -10.13 -15.93 -10.42
CA ALA A 16 -10.05 -16.98 -11.43
C ALA A 16 -8.62 -17.51 -11.67
N ASP A 17 -7.61 -16.63 -11.67
CA ASP A 17 -6.25 -16.97 -12.08
C ASP A 17 -5.21 -16.85 -10.96
N LEU A 18 -5.32 -15.85 -10.08
CA LEU A 18 -4.40 -15.63 -8.95
C LEU A 18 -5.01 -15.95 -7.58
N GLY A 19 -6.32 -16.16 -7.51
CA GLY A 19 -7.03 -16.54 -6.28
C GLY A 19 -7.20 -15.41 -5.26
N TRP A 20 -7.22 -14.15 -5.70
CA TRP A 20 -7.48 -12.99 -4.83
C TRP A 20 -8.27 -11.91 -5.54
N ARG A 21 -8.94 -11.05 -4.76
CA ARG A 21 -9.55 -9.81 -5.24
C ARG A 21 -9.34 -8.68 -4.25
N THR A 22 -9.39 -7.44 -4.71
CA THR A 22 -9.21 -6.24 -3.87
C THR A 22 -10.17 -5.13 -4.27
N ILE A 23 -10.57 -4.35 -3.27
CA ILE A 23 -11.25 -3.06 -3.44
C ILE A 23 -10.49 -2.02 -2.64
N SER A 24 -10.28 -0.86 -3.25
CA SER A 24 -9.74 0.32 -2.60
C SER A 24 -10.67 1.50 -2.81
N GLU A 25 -10.75 2.38 -1.82
CA GLU A 25 -11.51 3.63 -1.89
C GLU A 25 -10.64 4.76 -1.33
N GLN A 26 -10.56 5.87 -2.06
CA GLN A 26 -10.00 7.09 -1.50
C GLN A 26 -10.96 7.60 -0.42
N VAL A 27 -10.54 7.54 0.84
CA VAL A 27 -11.38 7.87 2.01
C VAL A 27 -11.13 9.27 2.54
N SER A 28 -10.03 9.91 2.12
CA SER A 28 -9.76 11.31 2.39
C SER A 28 -8.86 11.92 1.30
N HIS A 29 -9.06 13.21 1.02
CA HIS A 29 -8.20 13.99 0.13
C HIS A 29 -7.21 14.88 0.91
N HIS A 30 -7.55 15.30 2.14
CA HIS A 30 -6.72 16.18 2.98
C HIS A 30 -6.69 15.72 4.46
N PRO A 31 -5.66 14.96 4.88
CA PRO A 31 -4.58 14.40 4.06
C PRO A 31 -5.08 13.30 3.10
N PRO A 32 -4.37 13.04 1.99
CA PRO A 32 -4.75 11.96 1.07
C PRO A 32 -4.63 10.61 1.76
N MET A 33 -5.71 9.83 1.72
CA MET A 33 -5.81 8.56 2.40
C MET A 33 -6.63 7.58 1.56
N LEU A 34 -6.14 6.35 1.47
CA LEU A 34 -6.76 5.23 0.77
C LEU A 34 -7.06 4.13 1.77
N ALA A 35 -8.30 3.65 1.82
CA ALA A 35 -8.60 2.40 2.49
C ALA A 35 -8.57 1.27 1.47
N GLN A 36 -7.95 0.15 1.82
CA GLN A 36 -7.84 -1.02 0.96
C GLN A 36 -8.20 -2.28 1.73
N TYR A 37 -8.97 -3.13 1.08
CA TYR A 37 -9.24 -4.50 1.51
C TYR A 37 -8.96 -5.45 0.36
N ALA A 38 -8.27 -6.56 0.63
CA ALA A 38 -8.13 -7.66 -0.30
C ALA A 38 -8.33 -8.99 0.41
N GLU A 39 -8.88 -9.95 -0.30
CA GLU A 39 -9.09 -11.30 0.17
C GLU A 39 -8.58 -12.29 -0.86
N GLY A 40 -7.84 -13.27 -0.38
CA GLY A 40 -7.44 -14.45 -1.13
C GLY A 40 -8.17 -15.69 -0.64
N ARG A 41 -7.69 -16.87 -1.04
CA ARG A 41 -8.31 -18.16 -0.68
C ARG A 41 -8.51 -18.35 0.83
N ASP A 42 -7.44 -18.14 1.60
CA ASP A 42 -7.41 -18.44 3.04
C ASP A 42 -6.86 -17.26 3.87
N TRP A 43 -6.78 -16.08 3.27
CA TRP A 43 -6.22 -14.90 3.91
C TRP A 43 -7.00 -13.65 3.53
N ARG A 44 -7.01 -12.68 4.44
CA ARG A 44 -7.48 -11.31 4.17
C ARG A 44 -6.42 -10.31 4.59
N VAL A 45 -6.27 -9.25 3.83
CA VAL A 45 -5.36 -8.15 4.12
C VAL A 45 -6.14 -6.85 4.04
N TRP A 46 -5.91 -5.95 4.98
CA TRP A 46 -6.45 -4.61 4.92
C TRP A 46 -5.43 -3.60 5.41
N GLN A 47 -5.56 -2.39 4.91
CA GLN A 47 -4.72 -1.28 5.31
C GLN A 47 -5.45 0.03 5.06
N GLU A 48 -5.12 1.00 5.89
CA GLU A 48 -5.28 2.40 5.55
C GLU A 48 -3.90 2.92 5.16
N PHE A 49 -3.81 3.49 3.96
CA PHE A 49 -2.58 4.00 3.39
C PHE A 49 -2.68 5.50 3.25
N THR A 50 -1.79 6.20 3.96
CA THR A 50 -1.49 7.61 3.71
C THR A 50 0.02 7.78 3.65
N MET A 51 0.51 8.94 3.21
CA MET A 51 1.94 9.18 3.10
C MET A 51 2.28 10.62 3.42
N THR A 52 3.50 10.82 3.92
CA THR A 52 4.13 12.14 3.94
C THR A 52 5.31 12.15 3.00
N SER A 53 5.49 13.28 2.31
CA SER A 53 6.57 13.45 1.36
C SER A 53 7.51 14.54 1.83
N LYS A 54 8.83 14.30 1.76
CA LYS A 54 9.88 15.27 2.12
C LYS A 54 10.83 15.46 0.95
N PHE A 55 10.80 16.65 0.36
CA PHE A 55 11.78 17.08 -0.62
C PHE A 55 13.05 17.60 0.08
N ARG A 56 14.22 17.04 -0.21
CA ARG A 56 15.50 17.43 0.38
C ARG A 56 16.51 17.82 -0.69
N GLY A 57 16.08 18.67 -1.62
CA GLY A 57 16.88 19.13 -2.76
C GLY A 57 17.09 18.01 -3.78
N LYS A 58 18.08 17.14 -3.56
CA LYS A 58 18.47 16.10 -4.55
C LYS A 58 17.55 14.88 -4.57
N TYR A 59 16.72 14.67 -3.56
CA TYR A 59 15.86 13.50 -3.43
C TYR A 59 14.51 13.82 -2.79
N LEU A 60 13.53 12.98 -3.09
CA LEU A 60 12.17 13.00 -2.52
C LEU A 60 12.01 11.74 -1.68
N GLN A 61 11.73 11.90 -0.39
CA GLN A 61 11.38 10.78 0.48
C GLN A 61 9.87 10.67 0.56
N VAL A 62 9.34 9.49 0.30
CA VAL A 62 7.95 9.10 0.51
C VAL A 62 7.93 8.19 1.71
N ILE A 63 7.22 8.61 2.75
CA ILE A 63 7.12 7.90 4.04
C ILE A 63 5.67 7.43 4.17
N PRO A 64 5.40 6.14 3.89
CA PRO A 64 4.10 5.54 4.17
C PRO A 64 3.77 5.66 5.65
N LEU A 65 2.53 6.04 5.93
CA LEU A 65 1.93 6.00 7.25
C LEU A 65 0.77 5.01 7.20
N GLY A 66 0.53 4.36 8.33
CA GLY A 66 -0.47 3.32 8.45
C GLY A 66 0.14 1.96 8.77
N ILE A 67 -0.74 1.05 9.13
CA ILE A 67 -0.44 -0.32 9.49
C ILE A 67 -1.15 -1.23 8.48
N VAL A 68 -0.44 -2.25 8.04
CA VAL A 68 -1.03 -3.33 7.24
C VAL A 68 -1.38 -4.46 8.18
N HIS A 69 -2.58 -5.01 8.02
CA HIS A 69 -3.03 -6.20 8.71
C HIS A 69 -3.16 -7.34 7.71
N LEU A 70 -2.67 -8.51 8.08
CA LEU A 70 -2.88 -9.77 7.35
C LEU A 70 -3.42 -10.81 8.33
N GLU A 71 -4.53 -11.43 7.98
CA GLU A 71 -5.15 -12.44 8.83
C GLU A 71 -5.39 -13.73 8.05
N PHE A 72 -5.16 -14.85 8.73
CA PHE A 72 -5.49 -16.20 8.30
C PHE A 72 -6.62 -16.72 9.19
N PRO A 73 -7.90 -16.63 8.77
CA PRO A 73 -9.04 -16.90 9.64
C PRO A 73 -9.06 -18.32 10.21
N GLU A 74 -8.62 -19.33 9.44
CA GLU A 74 -8.62 -20.73 9.89
C GLU A 74 -7.65 -21.00 11.05
N SER A 75 -6.46 -20.37 11.04
CA SER A 75 -5.48 -20.53 12.11
C SER A 75 -5.61 -19.48 13.22
N GLY A 76 -6.37 -18.41 12.98
CA GLY A 76 -6.44 -17.25 13.86
C GLY A 76 -5.17 -16.40 13.87
N TYR A 77 -4.23 -16.62 12.94
CA TYR A 77 -3.02 -15.80 12.89
C TYR A 77 -3.32 -14.41 12.35
N HIS A 78 -2.92 -13.40 13.10
CA HIS A 78 -3.05 -12.00 12.74
C HIS A 78 -1.69 -11.33 12.76
N PHE A 79 -1.21 -10.92 11.60
CA PHE A 79 0.05 -10.22 11.42
C PHE A 79 -0.17 -8.73 11.19
N THR A 80 0.73 -7.91 11.73
CA THR A 80 0.80 -6.49 11.35
C THR A 80 2.20 -6.01 11.07
N TRP A 81 2.34 -5.04 10.18
CA TRP A 81 3.59 -4.32 9.93
C TRP A 81 3.37 -2.91 9.39
N LYS A 82 4.42 -2.09 9.43
CA LYS A 82 4.49 -0.79 8.77
C LYS A 82 5.44 -0.86 7.58
N LYS A 83 5.11 -0.16 6.49
CA LYS A 83 5.94 -0.13 5.28
C LYS A 83 7.19 0.74 5.50
N VAL A 84 8.28 0.41 4.80
CA VAL A 84 9.54 1.17 4.85
C VAL A 84 9.47 2.45 4.01
N THR A 85 10.46 3.32 4.17
CA THR A 85 10.55 4.58 3.41
C THR A 85 11.05 4.31 1.99
N THR A 86 10.48 5.00 1.02
CA THR A 86 10.96 5.03 -0.36
C THR A 86 11.65 6.36 -0.63
N THR A 87 12.86 6.34 -1.18
CA THR A 87 13.58 7.55 -1.61
C THR A 87 13.72 7.53 -3.13
N VAL A 88 13.23 8.57 -3.78
CA VAL A 88 13.46 8.85 -5.20
C VAL A 88 14.64 9.80 -5.31
N HIS A 89 15.74 9.32 -5.86
CA HIS A 89 16.97 10.08 -6.01
C HIS A 89 17.03 10.79 -7.37
N ASN A 90 17.86 11.83 -7.45
CA ASN A 90 18.16 12.57 -8.68
C ASN A 90 16.95 13.29 -9.30
N ILE A 91 16.02 13.76 -8.46
CA ILE A 91 14.78 14.41 -8.91
C ILE A 91 14.97 15.75 -9.64
N ILE A 92 16.14 16.38 -9.50
CA ILE A 92 16.47 17.62 -10.23
C ILE A 92 17.42 17.32 -11.41
N VAL A 93 18.49 16.56 -11.18
CA VAL A 93 19.54 16.30 -12.18
C VAL A 93 20.02 14.86 -12.08
N GLY A 94 20.14 14.20 -13.23
CA GLY A 94 20.65 12.83 -13.37
C GLY A 94 19.53 11.82 -13.63
N LYS A 95 19.92 10.54 -13.75
CA LYS A 95 18.95 9.46 -13.93
C LYS A 95 18.21 9.22 -12.61
N LEU A 96 16.89 9.29 -12.65
CA LEU A 96 16.02 8.93 -11.53
C LEU A 96 16.22 7.46 -11.14
N TRP A 97 16.28 7.20 -9.84
CA TRP A 97 16.28 5.84 -9.32
C TRP A 97 15.65 5.80 -7.93
N VAL A 98 15.18 4.61 -7.54
CA VAL A 98 14.41 4.39 -6.33
C VAL A 98 15.18 3.50 -5.36
N ASP A 99 15.19 3.89 -4.09
CA ASP A 99 15.66 3.08 -2.97
C ASP A 99 14.54 2.85 -1.97
N ASN A 100 14.45 1.63 -1.43
CA ASN A 100 13.59 1.31 -0.29
C ASN A 100 14.50 1.02 0.89
N HIS A 101 14.30 1.73 2.01
CA HIS A 101 15.18 1.62 3.18
C HIS A 101 14.45 1.86 4.50
N GLY A 102 15.02 1.32 5.57
CA GLY A 102 14.49 1.39 6.93
C GLY A 102 14.23 0.03 7.54
N ASP A 103 13.77 0.04 8.78
CA ASP A 103 13.45 -1.15 9.55
C ASP A 103 11.94 -1.41 9.50
N MET A 104 11.55 -2.65 9.23
CA MET A 104 10.19 -3.16 9.23
C MET A 104 10.10 -4.25 10.28
N GLU A 105 9.09 -4.17 11.14
CA GLU A 105 8.76 -5.23 12.09
C GLU A 105 7.41 -5.84 11.71
N ILE A 106 7.41 -7.15 11.48
CA ILE A 106 6.18 -7.94 11.26
C ILE A 106 5.93 -8.72 12.55
N ILE A 107 4.77 -8.55 13.16
CA ILE A 107 4.42 -9.18 14.44
C ILE A 107 3.22 -10.10 14.22
N ASN A 108 3.29 -11.35 14.69
CA ASN A 108 2.13 -12.22 14.85
C ASN A 108 1.50 -11.98 16.22
N HIS A 109 0.27 -11.47 16.28
CA HIS A 109 -0.42 -11.17 17.54
C HIS A 109 -0.93 -12.40 18.28
N GLN A 110 -1.00 -13.56 17.61
CA GLN A 110 -1.44 -14.81 18.22
C GLN A 110 -0.30 -15.52 18.96
N THR A 111 0.89 -15.58 18.36
CA THR A 111 2.07 -16.29 18.93
C THR A 111 3.11 -15.36 19.53
N ASN A 112 3.03 -14.05 19.24
CA ASN A 112 4.05 -13.03 19.53
C ASN A 112 5.41 -13.32 18.87
N ASP A 113 5.42 -14.14 17.81
CA ASP A 113 6.58 -14.26 16.93
C ASP A 113 6.79 -12.95 16.16
N ARG A 114 8.05 -12.60 15.92
CA ARG A 114 8.44 -11.35 15.25
C ARG A 114 9.38 -11.62 14.10
N CYS A 115 9.24 -10.84 13.03
CA CYS A 115 10.21 -10.78 11.96
C CYS A 115 10.72 -9.34 11.84
N HIS A 116 11.98 -9.13 12.21
CA HIS A 116 12.66 -7.86 12.00
C HIS A 116 13.36 -7.88 10.64
N VAL A 117 12.89 -7.04 9.71
CA VAL A 117 13.42 -6.93 8.36
C VAL A 117 14.05 -5.55 8.18
N LYS A 118 15.31 -5.53 7.78
CA LYS A 118 16.06 -4.31 7.49
C LYS A 118 16.30 -4.17 6.00
N PHE A 119 15.79 -3.09 5.44
CA PHE A 119 16.11 -2.61 4.10
C PHE A 119 17.31 -1.67 4.22
N HIS A 120 18.47 -2.10 3.73
CA HIS A 120 19.70 -1.33 3.90
C HIS A 120 19.70 -0.14 2.93
N PRO A 121 19.86 1.09 3.44
CA PRO A 121 19.90 2.27 2.59
C PRO A 121 21.12 2.22 1.67
N TYR A 122 20.95 2.74 0.46
CA TYR A 122 22.09 2.99 -0.41
C TYR A 122 23.11 3.92 0.27
N SER A 123 24.39 3.57 0.17
CA SER A 123 25.49 4.39 0.67
C SER A 123 26.70 4.26 -0.23
N TYR A 124 27.21 5.40 -0.73
CA TYR A 124 28.43 5.46 -1.53
C TYR A 124 29.67 4.90 -0.84
N PHE A 125 29.69 4.91 0.50
CA PHE A 125 30.82 4.46 1.30
C PHE A 125 30.70 3.00 1.75
N SER A 126 29.53 2.38 1.54
CA SER A 126 29.32 0.99 1.92
C SER A 126 29.86 0.05 0.85
N ARG A 127 30.49 -1.04 1.31
CA ARG A 127 30.83 -2.19 0.45
C ARG A 127 29.65 -3.15 0.28
N ASP A 128 28.54 -2.91 0.97
CA ASP A 128 27.35 -3.74 0.84
C ASP A 128 26.74 -3.62 -0.54
N SER A 129 26.12 -4.71 -0.98
CA SER A 129 25.36 -4.69 -2.22
C SER A 129 24.18 -3.74 -2.13
N GLU A 130 23.91 -2.99 -3.19
CA GLU A 130 22.71 -2.16 -3.32
C GLU A 130 21.43 -2.99 -3.14
N ARG A 131 20.38 -2.35 -2.63
CA ARG A 131 19.02 -2.91 -2.46
C ARG A 131 18.96 -4.13 -1.54
N LYS A 132 19.99 -4.31 -0.70
CA LYS A 132 20.11 -5.43 0.24
C LYS A 132 18.99 -5.38 1.28
N VAL A 133 18.43 -6.55 1.53
CA VAL A 133 17.48 -6.80 2.61
C VAL A 133 18.02 -7.94 3.47
N THR A 134 17.97 -7.75 4.78
CA THR A 134 18.28 -8.81 5.76
C THR A 134 17.15 -8.88 6.77
N GLY A 135 16.92 -10.03 7.38
CA GLY A 135 15.98 -10.11 8.49
C GLY A 135 16.21 -11.30 9.40
N VAL A 136 15.53 -11.29 10.52
CA VAL A 136 15.55 -12.37 11.51
C VAL A 136 14.13 -12.62 12.00
N VAL A 137 13.72 -13.89 12.02
CA VAL A 137 12.47 -14.33 12.63
C VAL A 137 12.79 -14.89 14.01
N THR A 138 12.19 -14.32 15.04
CA THR A 138 12.32 -14.74 16.43
C THR A 138 10.99 -15.19 16.99
N ASP A 139 11.02 -16.17 17.89
CA ASP A 139 9.83 -16.52 18.67
C ASP A 139 9.54 -15.50 19.79
N SER A 140 8.46 -15.72 20.52
CA SER A 140 8.07 -14.91 21.69
C SER A 140 9.09 -14.87 22.83
N LEU A 141 10.05 -15.81 22.86
CA LEU A 141 11.15 -15.85 23.83
C LEU A 141 12.41 -15.11 23.30
N GLY A 142 12.36 -14.59 22.08
CA GLY A 142 13.47 -13.91 21.42
C GLY A 142 14.49 -14.86 20.78
N ALA A 143 14.21 -16.16 20.70
CA ALA A 143 15.12 -17.11 20.05
C ALA A 143 14.97 -17.00 18.52
N ALA A 144 16.10 -16.86 17.81
CA ALA A 144 16.12 -16.77 16.36
C ALA A 144 15.93 -18.14 15.71
N HIS A 145 14.94 -18.26 14.82
CA HIS A 145 14.62 -19.49 14.09
C HIS A 145 14.94 -19.41 12.60
N TRP A 146 14.85 -18.21 12.02
CA TRP A 146 15.12 -18.01 10.59
C TRP A 146 15.87 -16.71 10.32
N ILE A 147 16.73 -16.75 9.31
CA ILE A 147 17.42 -15.58 8.76
C ILE A 147 16.92 -15.35 7.34
N LEU A 148 16.60 -14.10 7.03
CA LEU A 148 16.23 -13.64 5.70
C LEU A 148 17.41 -12.88 5.09
N GLN A 149 17.66 -13.11 3.81
CA GLN A 149 18.64 -12.34 3.05
C GLN A 149 18.23 -12.22 1.60
N GLY A 150 18.62 -11.12 0.94
CA GLY A 150 18.38 -10.97 -0.48
C GLY A 150 18.46 -9.51 -0.93
N LYS A 151 17.81 -9.24 -2.05
CA LYS A 151 17.59 -7.88 -2.55
C LYS A 151 16.14 -7.74 -2.99
N TRP A 152 15.51 -6.66 -2.56
CA TRP A 152 14.07 -6.42 -2.78
C TRP A 152 13.68 -6.32 -4.26
N ASP A 153 14.65 -6.09 -5.16
CA ASP A 153 14.45 -5.94 -6.60
C ASP A 153 14.83 -7.17 -7.42
N SER A 154 15.22 -8.28 -6.79
CA SER A 154 15.65 -9.50 -7.50
C SER A 154 15.21 -10.80 -6.86
N LYS A 155 15.61 -11.11 -5.62
CA LYS A 155 15.21 -12.33 -4.90
C LYS A 155 15.37 -12.21 -3.39
N MET A 156 14.59 -13.00 -2.66
CA MET A 156 14.70 -13.21 -1.22
C MET A 156 14.89 -14.70 -0.92
N GLU A 157 15.73 -14.97 0.07
CA GLU A 157 16.07 -16.31 0.56
C GLU A 157 15.87 -16.39 2.07
N VAL A 158 15.60 -17.59 2.55
CA VAL A 158 15.50 -17.92 3.97
C VAL A 158 16.52 -19.01 4.34
N LEU A 159 17.11 -18.90 5.53
CA LEU A 159 17.99 -19.89 6.12
C LEU A 159 17.44 -20.28 7.50
N ARG A 160 17.38 -21.58 7.80
CA ARG A 160 16.95 -22.05 9.12
C ARG A 160 18.12 -21.98 10.09
N VAL A 161 17.89 -21.49 11.31
CA VAL A 161 18.88 -21.54 12.39
C VAL A 161 18.92 -22.97 12.95
N VAL A 162 20.12 -23.55 13.05
CA VAL A 162 20.32 -24.95 13.49
C VAL A 162 20.72 -25.02 14.96
N ASN A 163 21.50 -24.05 15.45
CA ASN A 163 21.94 -24.01 16.83
C ASN A 163 21.76 -22.59 17.41
N THR A 164 20.97 -22.48 18.47
CA THR A 164 20.71 -21.23 19.20
C THR A 164 21.50 -21.13 20.51
N ALA A 165 22.27 -22.16 20.87
CA ALA A 165 22.93 -22.26 22.18
C ALA A 165 24.01 -21.19 22.40
N ASP A 166 24.69 -20.74 21.35
CA ASP A 166 25.81 -19.79 21.46
C ASP A 166 25.39 -18.31 21.49
N ALA A 167 24.13 -18.00 21.18
CA ALA A 167 23.63 -16.63 21.23
C ALA A 167 23.49 -16.09 22.67
N ARG A 168 23.44 -16.97 23.69
CA ARG A 168 23.40 -16.58 25.11
C ARG A 168 24.79 -16.35 25.73
N ASN A 169 25.85 -16.75 25.03
CA ASN A 169 27.25 -16.65 25.47
C ASN A 169 28.03 -15.55 24.73
N ALA A 170 27.35 -14.66 23.99
CA ALA A 170 27.98 -13.50 23.39
C ALA A 170 28.41 -12.51 24.48
N SER A 171 29.61 -12.75 25.02
CA SER A 171 30.38 -11.79 25.80
C SER A 171 30.45 -10.45 25.07
N GLU A 172 30.29 -9.37 25.84
CA GLU A 172 30.40 -7.95 25.48
C GLU A 172 30.96 -7.66 24.07
N GLY A 173 30.09 -7.32 23.12
CA GLY A 173 30.44 -6.61 21.89
C GLY A 173 30.54 -7.44 20.60
N GLY A 174 30.39 -8.76 20.63
CA GLY A 174 30.38 -9.61 19.42
C GLY A 174 28.98 -9.81 18.82
N LYS A 175 28.83 -9.72 17.50
CA LYS A 175 27.60 -10.18 16.81
C LYS A 175 27.52 -11.72 16.95
N PRO A 176 26.44 -12.30 17.47
CA PRO A 176 26.31 -13.75 17.58
C PRO A 176 26.37 -14.39 16.19
N ILE A 177 27.27 -15.37 16.02
CA ILE A 177 27.37 -16.16 14.78
C ILE A 177 26.33 -17.26 14.89
N LEU A 178 25.27 -17.17 14.10
CA LEU A 178 24.22 -18.19 14.04
C LEU A 178 24.59 -19.24 12.99
N GLU A 179 24.64 -20.51 13.37
CA GLU A 179 24.78 -21.62 12.44
C GLU A 179 23.46 -21.80 11.67
N THR A 180 23.55 -21.78 10.34
CA THR A 180 22.38 -21.79 9.46
C THR A 180 22.47 -22.85 8.38
N THR A 181 21.30 -23.30 7.89
CA THR A 181 21.22 -24.21 6.75
C THR A 181 21.55 -23.52 5.43
N THR A 182 21.66 -24.30 4.35
CA THR A 182 21.72 -23.74 2.99
C THR A 182 20.53 -22.82 2.70
N PRO A 183 20.74 -21.67 2.02
CA PRO A 183 19.67 -20.76 1.64
C PRO A 183 18.62 -21.41 0.73
N LYS A 184 17.34 -21.15 1.00
CA LYS A 184 16.21 -21.52 0.15
C LYS A 184 15.53 -20.26 -0.38
N VAL A 185 15.33 -20.17 -1.69
CA VAL A 185 14.63 -19.05 -2.33
C VAL A 185 13.14 -19.09 -1.95
N ILE A 186 12.62 -17.98 -1.41
CA ILE A 186 11.20 -17.82 -1.03
C ILE A 186 10.46 -16.85 -1.93
N TRP A 187 11.18 -15.94 -2.61
CA TRP A 187 10.61 -15.01 -3.56
C TRP A 187 11.64 -14.64 -4.62
N LYS A 188 11.18 -14.46 -5.86
CA LYS A 188 11.99 -14.00 -6.99
C LYS A 188 11.18 -13.04 -7.83
N ARG A 189 11.81 -11.95 -8.26
CA ARG A 189 11.19 -10.98 -9.17
C ARG A 189 10.88 -11.62 -10.51
N VAL A 190 9.68 -11.36 -11.01
CA VAL A 190 9.30 -11.61 -12.41
C VAL A 190 9.72 -10.40 -13.23
N ILE A 191 10.57 -10.63 -14.24
CA ILE A 191 11.00 -9.57 -15.17
C ILE A 191 9.90 -9.42 -16.23
N PRO A 192 9.48 -8.18 -16.55
CA PRO A 192 8.50 -7.95 -17.62
C PRO A 192 9.04 -8.41 -18.99
N PRO A 193 8.17 -8.59 -20.00
CA PRO A 193 8.59 -8.82 -21.38
C PRO A 193 9.51 -7.72 -21.92
N SER A 194 10.15 -7.98 -23.06
CA SER A 194 10.98 -6.98 -23.75
C SER A 194 10.23 -5.66 -23.98
N GLU A 195 10.97 -4.55 -24.03
CA GLU A 195 10.44 -3.20 -24.31
C GLU A 195 9.59 -2.58 -23.19
N TYR A 196 9.54 -3.17 -22.01
CA TYR A 196 8.84 -2.62 -20.84
C TYR A 196 9.31 -1.20 -20.47
N GLU A 197 10.55 -0.83 -20.80
CA GLU A 197 11.09 0.52 -20.64
C GLU A 197 10.36 1.58 -21.49
N LYS A 198 9.70 1.17 -22.59
CA LYS A 198 8.86 2.04 -23.41
C LYS A 198 7.47 2.25 -22.80
N MET A 199 7.06 1.39 -21.87
CA MET A 199 5.77 1.40 -21.18
C MET A 199 5.94 1.71 -19.69
N TYR A 200 6.55 2.88 -19.40
CA TYR A 200 6.75 3.39 -18.04
C TYR A 200 7.49 2.44 -17.08
N ASN A 201 8.23 1.45 -17.60
CA ASN A 201 8.87 0.37 -16.83
C ASN A 201 7.88 -0.51 -16.04
N PHE A 202 6.64 -0.64 -16.51
CA PHE A 202 5.60 -1.42 -15.84
C PHE A 202 5.89 -2.92 -15.78
N THR A 203 5.37 -3.55 -14.73
CA THR A 203 5.22 -5.01 -14.70
C THR A 203 4.02 -5.42 -15.54
N VAL A 204 3.95 -6.69 -15.93
CA VAL A 204 2.77 -7.23 -16.63
C VAL A 204 1.49 -6.97 -15.81
N LEU A 205 1.55 -7.20 -14.50
CA LEU A 205 0.42 -6.91 -13.62
C LEU A 205 0.04 -5.44 -13.66
N ALA A 206 1.01 -4.51 -13.61
CA ALA A 206 0.72 -3.07 -13.67
C ALA A 206 0.04 -2.66 -14.99
N CYS A 207 0.45 -3.23 -16.13
CA CYS A 207 -0.23 -3.00 -17.41
C CYS A 207 -1.68 -3.51 -17.40
N GLN A 208 -1.96 -4.60 -16.68
CA GLN A 208 -3.32 -5.17 -16.58
C GLN A 208 -4.23 -4.37 -15.64
N LEU A 209 -3.70 -3.55 -14.73
CA LEU A 209 -4.51 -2.91 -13.69
C LEU A 209 -5.57 -1.95 -14.28
N ASN A 210 -5.26 -1.30 -15.40
CA ASN A 210 -6.11 -0.27 -16.00
C ASN A 210 -6.80 -0.74 -17.29
N GLU A 211 -6.76 -2.04 -17.59
CA GLU A 211 -7.54 -2.62 -18.69
C GLU A 211 -9.05 -2.43 -18.41
N PRO A 212 -9.83 -1.95 -19.40
CA PRO A 212 -11.28 -1.78 -19.22
C PRO A 212 -11.96 -3.08 -18.80
N GLU A 213 -12.87 -2.97 -17.83
CA GLU A 213 -13.63 -4.10 -17.29
C GLU A 213 -15.10 -3.69 -17.17
N ASP A 214 -15.99 -4.56 -17.62
CA ASP A 214 -17.42 -4.29 -17.58
C ASP A 214 -17.99 -4.48 -16.18
N GLY A 215 -19.01 -3.69 -15.86
CA GLY A 215 -19.77 -3.82 -14.62
C GLY A 215 -19.00 -3.39 -13.37
N VAL A 216 -17.88 -2.67 -13.49
CA VAL A 216 -17.22 -2.00 -12.36
C VAL A 216 -18.00 -0.76 -11.91
N ALA A 217 -17.76 -0.28 -10.69
CA ALA A 217 -18.42 0.91 -10.16
C ALA A 217 -18.17 2.15 -11.06
N PRO A 218 -19.11 3.12 -11.15
CA PRO A 218 -18.90 4.36 -11.91
C PRO A 218 -17.79 5.25 -11.34
N THR A 219 -17.37 4.99 -10.10
CA THR A 219 -16.24 5.64 -9.42
C THR A 219 -14.91 4.92 -9.66
N ASP A 220 -14.87 3.83 -10.44
CA ASP A 220 -13.66 3.05 -10.68
C ASP A 220 -12.62 3.84 -11.49
N SER A 221 -11.35 3.78 -11.08
CA SER A 221 -10.24 4.46 -11.73
C SER A 221 -10.10 4.15 -13.22
N ARG A 222 -10.61 3.02 -13.73
CA ARG A 222 -10.61 2.73 -15.18
C ARG A 222 -11.45 3.72 -15.99
N PHE A 223 -12.45 4.35 -15.37
CA PHE A 223 -13.30 5.39 -15.98
C PHE A 223 -12.72 6.80 -15.83
N ARG A 224 -11.56 6.95 -15.19
CA ARG A 224 -10.91 8.24 -15.01
C ARG A 224 -10.37 8.77 -16.36
N PRO A 225 -10.97 9.83 -16.94
CA PRO A 225 -10.74 10.15 -18.35
C PRO A 225 -9.37 10.77 -18.63
N ASP A 226 -8.79 11.55 -17.72
CA ASP A 226 -7.42 12.08 -17.88
C ASP A 226 -6.38 10.95 -17.93
N GLN A 227 -6.55 9.93 -17.10
CA GLN A 227 -5.68 8.76 -17.08
C GLN A 227 -5.83 7.90 -18.34
N ARG A 228 -7.06 7.70 -18.84
CA ARG A 228 -7.33 6.99 -20.10
C ARG A 228 -6.68 7.68 -21.29
N LEU A 229 -6.85 9.00 -21.42
CA LEU A 229 -6.23 9.79 -22.48
C LEU A 229 -4.70 9.72 -22.44
N MET A 230 -4.11 9.75 -21.25
CA MET A 230 -2.66 9.59 -21.09
C MET A 230 -2.18 8.22 -21.55
N GLU A 231 -2.92 7.15 -21.24
CA GLU A 231 -2.60 5.78 -21.68
C GLU A 231 -2.69 5.61 -23.20
N GLU A 232 -3.63 6.31 -23.85
CA GLU A 232 -3.79 6.35 -25.31
C GLU A 232 -2.79 7.26 -26.04
N GLY A 233 -1.94 7.98 -25.29
CA GLY A 233 -0.93 8.90 -25.82
C GLY A 233 -1.44 10.32 -26.13
N ASN A 234 -2.70 10.63 -25.79
CA ASN A 234 -3.33 11.94 -25.99
C ASN A 234 -2.97 12.91 -24.83
N LEU A 235 -1.68 13.23 -24.68
CA LEU A 235 -1.13 13.95 -23.51
C LEU A 235 -1.70 15.37 -23.32
N ASP A 236 -1.93 16.11 -24.40
CA ASP A 236 -2.44 17.49 -24.31
C ASP A 236 -3.90 17.50 -23.83
N GLU A 237 -4.73 16.60 -24.34
CA GLU A 237 -6.12 16.45 -23.93
C GLU A 237 -6.20 15.92 -22.49
N ALA A 238 -5.35 14.95 -22.13
CA ALA A 238 -5.24 14.46 -20.76
C ALA A 238 -4.98 15.60 -19.75
N ASN A 239 -4.11 16.55 -20.09
CA ASN A 239 -3.85 17.71 -19.24
C ASN A 239 -5.07 18.64 -19.10
N ILE A 240 -5.83 18.86 -20.17
CA ILE A 240 -7.06 19.66 -20.14
C ILE A 240 -8.10 19.00 -19.25
N VAL A 241 -8.38 17.71 -19.48
CA VAL A 241 -9.35 16.93 -18.71
C VAL A 241 -8.95 16.82 -17.24
N LYS A 242 -7.67 16.67 -16.95
CA LYS A 242 -7.14 16.68 -15.57
C LYS A 242 -7.51 17.97 -14.84
N VAL A 243 -7.32 19.13 -15.47
CA VAL A 243 -7.66 20.43 -14.87
C VAL A 243 -9.17 20.51 -14.61
N GLN A 244 -10.00 20.06 -15.55
CA GLN A 244 -11.46 20.03 -15.39
C GLN A 244 -11.90 19.15 -14.21
N LEU A 245 -11.32 17.95 -14.07
CA LEU A 245 -11.59 17.05 -12.93
C LEU A 245 -11.17 17.68 -11.61
N GLU A 246 -9.97 18.24 -11.52
CA GLU A 246 -9.49 18.92 -10.31
C GLU A 246 -10.38 20.12 -9.95
N GLU A 247 -10.87 20.87 -10.93
CA GLU A 247 -11.80 21.97 -10.72
C GLU A 247 -13.17 21.49 -10.22
N LYS A 248 -13.75 20.44 -10.81
CA LYS A 248 -15.00 19.80 -10.32
C LYS A 248 -14.84 19.39 -8.85
N GLN A 249 -13.75 18.70 -8.52
CA GLN A 249 -13.44 18.30 -7.13
C GLN A 249 -13.29 19.51 -6.19
N ARG A 250 -12.56 20.57 -6.61
CA ARG A 250 -12.39 21.80 -5.83
C ARG A 250 -13.72 22.53 -5.61
N GLN A 251 -14.63 22.54 -6.58
CA GLN A 251 -15.95 23.16 -6.47
C GLN A 251 -16.83 22.41 -5.47
N VAL A 252 -16.93 21.08 -5.58
CA VAL A 252 -17.68 20.24 -4.62
C VAL A 252 -17.17 20.45 -3.20
N ARG A 253 -15.84 20.51 -3.03
CA ARG A 253 -15.20 20.79 -1.74
C ARG A 253 -15.65 22.13 -1.15
N ARG A 254 -15.62 23.20 -1.95
CA ARG A 254 -16.03 24.56 -1.51
C ARG A 254 -17.51 24.60 -1.15
N GLN A 255 -18.37 23.90 -1.89
CA GLN A 255 -19.81 23.83 -1.59
C GLN A 255 -20.06 23.17 -0.24
N ARG A 256 -19.39 22.04 0.04
CA ARG A 256 -19.48 21.33 1.33
C ARG A 256 -18.90 22.14 2.49
N GLU A 257 -17.80 22.87 2.27
CA GLU A 257 -17.26 23.82 3.24
C GLU A 257 -18.28 24.90 3.62
N ALA A 258 -18.88 25.54 2.62
CA ALA A 258 -19.88 26.58 2.83
C ALA A 258 -21.14 26.03 3.51
N GLU A 259 -21.55 24.81 3.16
CA GLU A 259 -22.68 24.14 3.81
C GLU A 259 -22.39 23.83 5.28
N ALA A 260 -21.22 23.28 5.60
CA ALA A 260 -20.79 23.01 6.96
C ALA A 260 -20.73 24.28 7.81
N GLU A 261 -20.22 25.38 7.23
CA GLU A 261 -20.17 26.68 7.92
C GLU A 261 -21.57 27.27 8.12
N ARG A 262 -22.48 27.13 7.14
CA ARG A 262 -23.88 27.52 7.30
C ARG A 262 -24.56 26.69 8.39
N ALA A 263 -24.32 25.38 8.40
CA ALA A 263 -24.86 24.47 9.40
C ALA A 263 -24.44 24.87 10.82
N ALA A 264 -23.14 25.15 11.00
CA ALA A 264 -22.60 25.62 12.26
C ALA A 264 -23.21 26.95 12.72
N ARG A 265 -23.41 27.90 11.80
CA ARG A 265 -24.07 29.20 12.10
C ARG A 265 -25.53 29.04 12.52
N GLU A 266 -26.24 28.11 11.90
CA GLU A 266 -27.65 27.83 12.18
C GLU A 266 -27.85 26.89 13.39
N GLY A 267 -26.77 26.38 13.98
CA GLY A 267 -26.85 25.39 15.07
C GLY A 267 -27.43 24.04 14.64
N ARG A 268 -27.48 23.76 13.33
CA ARG A 268 -27.96 22.47 12.79
C ARG A 268 -26.81 21.46 12.71
N PRO A 269 -27.07 20.16 12.90
CA PRO A 269 -26.06 19.13 12.66
C PRO A 269 -25.65 19.12 11.18
N TYR A 270 -24.35 19.00 10.93
CA TYR A 270 -23.78 18.75 9.61
C TYR A 270 -23.27 17.31 9.57
N LEU A 271 -23.78 16.51 8.63
CA LEU A 271 -23.30 15.16 8.40
C LEU A 271 -22.09 15.24 7.47
N PRO A 272 -20.88 14.89 7.96
CA PRO A 272 -19.72 14.82 7.08
C PRO A 272 -19.91 13.72 6.03
N TYR A 273 -19.18 13.85 4.93
CA TYR A 273 -19.14 12.79 3.94
C TYR A 273 -18.50 11.53 4.53
N GLU A 274 -19.12 10.38 4.31
CA GLU A 274 -18.58 9.07 4.67
C GLU A 274 -18.28 8.27 3.40
N PRO A 275 -17.15 7.56 3.35
CA PRO A 275 -16.84 6.65 2.24
C PRO A 275 -17.95 5.62 2.05
N VAL A 276 -18.16 5.22 0.79
CA VAL A 276 -19.27 4.33 0.42
C VAL A 276 -19.01 2.91 0.88
N TRP A 277 -17.80 2.39 0.70
CA TRP A 277 -17.49 0.97 0.85
C TRP A 277 -16.71 0.67 2.12
N PHE A 278 -16.20 1.70 2.78
CA PHE A 278 -15.47 1.62 4.04
C PHE A 278 -16.15 2.47 5.11
N LYS A 279 -16.02 2.08 6.37
CA LYS A 279 -16.49 2.85 7.52
C LYS A 279 -15.38 3.02 8.53
N LYS A 280 -15.43 4.08 9.31
CA LYS A 280 -14.51 4.21 10.45
C LYS A 280 -14.88 3.24 11.55
N ASP A 281 -13.86 2.56 12.06
CA ASP A 281 -13.94 1.71 13.25
C ASP A 281 -12.64 1.81 14.05
N LYS A 282 -12.54 1.09 15.16
CA LYS A 282 -11.30 0.98 15.94
C LYS A 282 -10.44 -0.15 15.41
N ASP A 283 -9.16 0.15 15.17
CA ASP A 283 -8.13 -0.83 14.89
C ASP A 283 -8.03 -1.83 16.05
N PRO A 284 -8.13 -3.15 15.80
CA PRO A 284 -8.13 -4.17 16.85
C PRO A 284 -6.80 -4.29 17.60
N ILE A 285 -5.70 -3.82 17.02
CA ILE A 285 -4.34 -3.88 17.57
C ILE A 285 -3.94 -2.54 18.18
N THR A 286 -4.17 -1.43 17.49
CA THR A 286 -3.70 -0.11 17.93
C THR A 286 -4.76 0.71 18.68
N GLY A 287 -6.04 0.36 18.57
CA GLY A 287 -7.17 1.10 19.13
C GLY A 287 -7.46 2.44 18.45
N ASN A 288 -6.64 2.84 17.46
CA ASN A 288 -6.83 4.07 16.72
C ASN A 288 -7.98 3.92 15.70
N PRO A 289 -8.65 5.03 15.30
CA PRO A 289 -9.59 5.00 14.19
C PRO A 289 -8.92 4.52 12.90
N ILE A 290 -9.57 3.61 12.18
CA ILE A 290 -9.16 3.09 10.87
C ILE A 290 -10.40 2.88 9.99
N HIS A 291 -10.26 2.96 8.67
CA HIS A 291 -11.32 2.59 7.73
C HIS A 291 -11.35 1.06 7.47
N ILE A 292 -12.48 0.43 7.79
CA ILE A 292 -12.74 -1.00 7.62
C ILE A 292 -13.78 -1.22 6.52
N TYR A 293 -13.53 -2.22 5.66
CA TYR A 293 -14.42 -2.60 4.58
C TYR A 293 -15.77 -3.08 5.10
N GLN A 294 -16.86 -2.62 4.47
CA GLN A 294 -18.23 -2.93 4.91
C GLN A 294 -18.78 -4.26 4.38
N GLY A 295 -18.11 -4.90 3.40
CA GLY A 295 -18.55 -6.20 2.85
C GLY A 295 -19.57 -6.13 1.70
N GLU A 296 -19.88 -4.93 1.20
CA GLU A 296 -21.03 -4.73 0.31
C GLU A 296 -20.68 -4.49 -1.16
N TYR A 297 -19.42 -4.13 -1.46
CA TYR A 297 -18.99 -3.78 -2.83
C TYR A 297 -19.25 -4.91 -3.84
N TRP A 298 -18.81 -6.13 -3.53
CA TRP A 298 -18.93 -7.26 -4.47
C TRP A 298 -20.38 -7.65 -4.73
N LYS A 299 -21.24 -7.57 -3.69
CA LYS A 299 -22.68 -7.77 -3.84
C LYS A 299 -23.30 -6.70 -4.74
N ALA A 300 -22.91 -5.44 -4.55
CA ALA A 300 -23.35 -4.33 -5.40
C ALA A 300 -22.92 -4.54 -6.86
N LYS A 301 -21.69 -5.02 -7.10
CA LYS A 301 -21.21 -5.43 -8.43
C LYS A 301 -22.06 -6.54 -9.05
N GLU A 302 -22.32 -7.61 -8.31
CA GLU A 302 -23.14 -8.72 -8.79
C GLU A 302 -24.56 -8.28 -9.20
N THR A 303 -25.14 -7.33 -8.46
CA THR A 303 -26.50 -6.80 -8.73
C THR A 303 -26.51 -5.54 -9.58
N GLN A 304 -25.35 -5.00 -9.97
CA GLN A 304 -25.18 -3.73 -10.69
C GLN A 304 -25.90 -2.54 -10.01
N GLN A 305 -25.82 -2.46 -8.67
CA GLN A 305 -26.47 -1.43 -7.85
C GLN A 305 -25.46 -0.37 -7.39
N TRP A 306 -25.42 0.75 -8.10
CA TRP A 306 -24.44 1.83 -7.91
C TRP A 306 -25.03 3.12 -7.34
N GLU A 307 -26.24 3.09 -6.78
CA GLU A 307 -26.98 4.30 -6.34
C GLU A 307 -26.25 5.06 -5.24
N ARG A 308 -25.36 4.39 -4.49
CA ARG A 308 -24.52 5.00 -3.46
C ARG A 308 -23.27 5.68 -4.02
N CYS A 309 -22.86 5.37 -5.25
CA CYS A 309 -21.67 5.92 -5.86
C CYS A 309 -21.91 7.38 -6.29
N PRO A 310 -21.08 8.33 -5.85
CA PRO A 310 -21.17 9.71 -6.33
C PRO A 310 -20.69 9.86 -7.78
N SER A 311 -21.22 10.85 -8.51
CA SER A 311 -20.63 11.29 -9.79
C SER A 311 -19.36 12.11 -9.51
N ILE A 312 -18.19 11.51 -9.79
CA ILE A 312 -16.87 12.13 -9.53
C ILE A 312 -16.10 12.48 -10.80
N TYR A 313 -16.45 11.88 -11.94
CA TYR A 313 -15.81 12.15 -13.24
C TYR A 313 -16.61 13.18 -14.06
N LEU A 314 -16.15 13.52 -15.25
CA LEU A 314 -16.89 14.40 -16.15
C LEU A 314 -18.07 13.62 -16.77
N ASP A 315 -19.21 14.27 -16.88
CA ASP A 315 -20.45 13.69 -17.44
C ASP A 315 -20.45 13.73 -18.98
#